data_AF-A0A0F7S5W9-F1
#
_entry.id   AF-A0A0F7S5W9-F1
#
_cell.length_a   1.000
_cell.length_b   1.000
_cell.length_c   1.000
_cell.angle_alpha   90.00
_cell.angle_beta   90.00
_cell.angle_gamma   90.00
#
_symmetry.space_group_name_H-M   'P 1'
#
loop_
_entity.id
_entity.type
_entity.pdbx_description
1 polymer ?
#
loop_
_entity_poly.entity_id
_entity_poly.type
_entity_poly.pdbx_seq_one_letter_code
_entity_poly.pdbx_strand_id
1 'polypeptide(L)'
;MSLFRATTSALRLSSARSFSSASTLRLAAAAAPTETNAGPWADRPSAPRLNRYLVVAEDFSDAGANARRFEVRERHLEQAQAGKRVGRIELGGALLRKDFNQIDQELGPGPHMGGSVLVVLAESLEDARARVMQDEYVQGAVWDVEKIKIYPFLQAPLKAAAENAAVEGVSADANAARAGGNANATLGQLRQDLAAGKGHKMITLGALRRMHQSVNRSN
;
A
#
# COMPACT_ATOMS: atom_id res chain seq x y z
N MET A 1 -71.92 46.48 -47.23
CA MET A 1 -73.06 46.61 -46.31
C MET A 1 -72.93 45.49 -45.28
N SER A 2 -72.90 45.64 -43.96
CA SER A 2 -73.25 46.72 -43.06
C SER A 2 -72.30 46.70 -41.87
N LEU A 3 -71.87 47.89 -41.45
CA LEU A 3 -71.28 48.16 -40.14
C LEU A 3 -72.41 48.17 -39.10
N PHE A 4 -72.17 47.71 -37.87
CA PHE A 4 -72.70 48.35 -36.65
C PHE A 4 -71.88 47.93 -35.43
N ARG A 5 -71.81 48.88 -34.48
CA ARG A 5 -70.90 49.02 -33.34
C ARG A 5 -71.75 49.08 -32.06
N ALA A 6 -71.09 48.90 -30.91
CA ALA A 6 -71.46 49.34 -29.54
C ALA A 6 -72.34 48.36 -28.72
N THR A 7 -72.20 48.15 -27.40
CA THR A 7 -71.40 48.78 -26.32
C THR A 7 -71.52 47.97 -25.01
N THR A 8 -70.45 48.00 -24.19
CA THR A 8 -70.36 47.96 -22.69
C THR A 8 -71.12 46.92 -21.85
N SER A 9 -70.39 46.21 -20.98
CA SER A 9 -70.53 46.41 -19.52
C SER A 9 -69.36 45.80 -18.74
N ALA A 10 -69.02 46.45 -17.62
CA ALA A 10 -67.87 46.20 -16.77
C ALA A 10 -68.19 45.21 -15.65
N LEU A 11 -67.24 44.34 -15.30
CA LEU A 11 -67.11 43.82 -13.94
C LEU A 11 -65.65 43.90 -13.48
N ARG A 12 -65.43 44.71 -12.46
CA ARG A 12 -64.23 44.72 -11.63
C ARG A 12 -64.33 43.56 -10.64
N LEU A 13 -63.35 42.67 -10.63
CA LEU A 13 -63.02 41.90 -9.44
C LEU A 13 -61.56 42.14 -9.05
N SER A 14 -61.41 42.67 -7.85
CA SER A 14 -60.20 42.75 -7.05
C SER A 14 -59.64 41.36 -6.76
N SER A 15 -58.34 41.15 -6.99
CA SER A 15 -57.59 40.21 -6.16
C SER A 15 -56.11 40.57 -6.13
N ALA A 16 -55.53 40.41 -4.95
CA ALA A 16 -54.30 41.01 -4.48
C ALA A 16 -53.04 40.50 -5.19
N ARG A 17 -52.06 41.39 -5.30
CA ARG A 17 -50.66 41.03 -5.56
C ARG A 17 -50.12 40.28 -4.34
N SER A 18 -49.82 39.00 -4.50
CA SER A 18 -48.85 38.31 -3.65
C SER A 18 -47.57 38.13 -4.44
N PHE A 19 -46.57 38.98 -4.17
CA PHE A 19 -45.19 38.69 -4.53
C PHE A 19 -44.70 37.61 -3.57
N SER A 20 -44.64 36.37 -4.04
CA SER A 20 -43.94 35.29 -3.35
C SER A 20 -42.47 35.35 -3.78
N SER A 21 -41.64 36.05 -3.00
CA SER A 21 -40.19 35.95 -3.11
C SER A 21 -39.74 34.65 -2.45
N ALA A 22 -39.92 33.52 -3.13
CA ALA A 22 -39.26 32.30 -2.74
C ALA A 22 -37.78 32.43 -3.13
N SER A 23 -36.96 32.89 -2.19
CA SER A 23 -35.51 32.76 -2.25
C SER A 23 -35.19 31.28 -2.30
N THR A 24 -35.03 30.72 -3.49
CA THR A 24 -34.45 29.38 -3.66
C THR A 24 -33.02 29.46 -3.17
N LEU A 25 -32.80 29.06 -1.91
CA LEU A 25 -31.50 28.66 -1.42
C LEU A 25 -31.06 27.46 -2.25
N ARG A 26 -30.34 27.72 -3.33
CA ARG A 26 -29.51 26.71 -3.98
C ARG A 26 -28.43 26.34 -2.98
N LEU A 27 -28.67 25.28 -2.22
CA LEU A 27 -27.62 24.58 -1.50
C LEU A 27 -26.79 23.83 -2.54
N ALA A 28 -25.89 24.54 -3.20
CA ALA A 28 -24.80 23.93 -3.92
C ALA A 28 -23.86 23.33 -2.86
N ALA A 29 -24.08 22.07 -2.51
CA ALA A 29 -23.07 21.26 -1.85
C ALA A 29 -21.94 21.02 -2.87
N ALA A 30 -21.08 22.02 -3.04
CA ALA A 30 -19.78 21.79 -3.63
C ALA A 30 -19.01 20.94 -2.62
N ALA A 31 -18.96 19.63 -2.87
CA ALA A 31 -17.94 18.79 -2.27
C ALA A 31 -16.60 19.40 -2.70
N ALA A 32 -15.98 20.18 -1.82
CA ALA A 32 -14.63 20.63 -2.00
C ALA A 32 -13.77 19.36 -2.18
N PRO A 33 -12.84 19.31 -3.14
CA PRO A 33 -11.84 18.27 -3.12
C PRO A 33 -11.05 18.54 -1.84
N THR A 34 -11.22 17.66 -0.85
CA THR A 34 -10.29 17.61 0.26
C THR A 34 -8.97 17.15 -0.37
N GLU A 35 -8.16 18.10 -0.82
CA GLU A 35 -6.76 17.85 -1.18
C GLU A 35 -6.03 17.50 0.12
N THR A 36 -6.29 16.30 0.63
CA THR A 36 -5.38 15.67 1.55
C THR A 36 -4.19 15.28 0.70
N ASN A 37 -3.05 15.89 0.96
CA ASN A 37 -1.75 15.54 0.38
C ASN A 37 -1.27 14.13 0.77
N ALA A 38 -2.20 13.21 1.02
CA ALA A 38 -1.98 11.87 1.56
C ALA A 38 -2.10 10.79 0.46
N GLY A 39 -2.54 11.15 -0.74
CA GLY A 39 -2.65 10.27 -1.90
C GLY A 39 -3.99 9.54 -2.04
N PRO A 40 -4.19 8.83 -3.16
CA PRO A 40 -5.49 8.24 -3.54
C PRO A 40 -5.93 7.06 -2.69
N TRP A 41 -5.12 6.62 -1.73
CA TRP A 41 -5.39 5.47 -0.85
C TRP A 41 -5.53 5.83 0.63
N ALA A 42 -5.42 7.11 1.00
CA ALA A 42 -5.28 7.51 2.40
C ALA A 42 -6.60 7.68 3.17
N ASP A 43 -7.73 7.76 2.48
CA ASP A 43 -9.04 7.84 3.11
C ASP A 43 -9.44 6.51 3.76
N ARG A 44 -10.24 6.63 4.82
CA ARG A 44 -10.78 5.47 5.50
C ARG A 44 -11.82 4.77 4.61
N PRO A 45 -11.85 3.43 4.57
CA PRO A 45 -12.94 2.66 3.96
C PRO A 45 -14.32 3.16 4.40
N SER A 46 -15.19 3.45 3.45
CA SER A 46 -16.56 3.90 3.72
C SER A 46 -17.52 2.72 3.92
N ALA A 47 -17.22 1.58 3.30
CA ALA A 47 -17.99 0.35 3.40
C ALA A 47 -17.49 -0.56 4.54
N PRO A 48 -18.37 -1.34 5.18
CA PRO A 48 -18.00 -2.26 6.26
C PRO A 48 -17.14 -3.44 5.78
N ARG A 49 -17.18 -3.75 4.48
CA ARG A 49 -16.33 -4.75 3.83
C ARG A 49 -15.84 -4.20 2.50
N LEU A 50 -14.54 -4.35 2.25
CA LEU A 50 -13.93 -4.02 0.99
C LEU A 50 -13.69 -5.29 0.16
N ASN A 51 -13.75 -5.12 -1.15
CA ASN A 51 -13.42 -6.15 -2.11
C ASN A 51 -11.94 -6.07 -2.46
N ARG A 52 -11.32 -7.21 -2.76
CA ARG A 52 -9.91 -7.29 -3.11
C ARG A 52 -9.74 -7.28 -4.62
N TYR A 53 -8.77 -6.50 -5.10
CA TYR A 53 -8.43 -6.37 -6.49
C TYR A 53 -6.93 -6.53 -6.70
N LEU A 54 -6.56 -7.26 -7.75
CA LEU A 54 -5.19 -7.36 -8.23
C LEU A 54 -4.99 -6.32 -9.34
N VAL A 55 -4.01 -5.44 -9.14
CA VAL A 55 -3.58 -4.44 -10.12
C VAL A 55 -2.27 -4.92 -10.71
N VAL A 56 -2.21 -5.03 -12.03
CA VAL A 56 -0.98 -5.27 -12.79
C VAL A 56 -0.81 -4.07 -13.71
N ALA A 57 0.25 -3.30 -13.49
CA ALA A 57 0.56 -2.10 -14.25
C ALA A 57 1.95 -2.23 -14.86
N GLU A 58 2.04 -2.19 -16.19
CA GLU A 58 3.33 -2.20 -16.89
C GLU A 58 3.85 -0.77 -17.01
N ASP A 59 5.15 -0.57 -16.84
CA ASP A 59 5.77 0.72 -17.13
C ASP A 59 5.78 0.93 -18.67
N PHE A 60 5.89 2.18 -19.11
CA PHE A 60 6.25 2.45 -20.50
C PHE A 60 7.56 1.74 -20.89
N SER A 61 7.68 1.38 -22.16
CA SER A 61 8.86 0.67 -22.70
C SER A 61 9.92 1.58 -23.28
N ASP A 62 9.74 2.91 -23.20
CA ASP A 62 10.74 3.88 -23.65
C ASP A 62 11.94 3.96 -22.69
N ALA A 63 13.07 4.47 -23.20
CA ALA A 63 14.31 4.56 -22.43
C ALA A 63 14.20 5.48 -21.19
N GLY A 64 13.27 6.43 -21.17
CA GLY A 64 13.05 7.35 -20.05
C GLY A 64 12.16 6.80 -18.94
N ALA A 65 11.49 5.65 -19.14
CA ALA A 65 10.49 5.15 -18.21
C ALA A 65 11.06 4.88 -16.81
N ASN A 66 12.25 4.28 -16.73
CA ASN A 66 12.89 3.97 -15.46
C ASN A 66 13.36 5.25 -14.72
N ALA A 67 13.80 6.28 -15.44
CA ALA A 67 14.16 7.56 -14.84
C ALA A 67 12.93 8.27 -14.24
N ARG A 68 11.82 8.35 -15.00
CA ARG A 68 10.54 8.91 -14.50
C ARG A 68 10.06 8.16 -13.26
N ARG A 69 10.20 6.83 -13.27
CA ARG A 69 9.85 5.97 -12.13
C ARG A 69 10.61 6.37 -10.88
N PHE A 70 11.92 6.57 -10.97
CA PHE A 70 12.74 6.93 -9.81
C PHE A 70 12.45 8.34 -9.31
N GLU A 71 12.21 9.29 -10.22
CA GLU A 71 11.89 10.68 -9.87
C GLU A 71 10.65 10.80 -8.96
N VAL A 72 9.60 10.01 -9.22
CA VAL A 72 8.35 10.08 -8.46
C VAL A 72 8.17 8.92 -7.46
N ARG A 73 9.16 8.02 -7.36
CA ARG A 73 9.06 6.77 -6.56
C ARG A 73 8.79 7.04 -5.09
N GLU A 74 9.45 8.03 -4.50
CA GLU A 74 9.30 8.31 -3.08
C GLU A 74 7.85 8.73 -2.77
N ARG A 75 7.27 9.63 -3.57
CA ARG A 75 5.86 10.01 -3.42
C ARG A 75 4.91 8.84 -3.61
N HIS A 76 5.11 8.01 -4.63
CA HIS A 76 4.33 6.78 -4.82
C HIS A 76 4.38 5.88 -3.57
N LEU A 77 5.56 5.66 -2.99
CA LEU A 77 5.73 4.83 -1.80
C LEU A 77 5.10 5.45 -0.55
N GLU A 78 5.16 6.78 -0.37
CA GLU A 78 4.47 7.49 0.72
C GLU A 78 2.96 7.29 0.66
N GLN A 79 2.36 7.45 -0.54
CA GLN A 79 0.94 7.22 -0.76
C GLN A 79 0.57 5.76 -0.54
N ALA A 80 1.40 4.82 -1.01
CA ALA A 80 1.20 3.39 -0.78
C ALA A 80 1.26 3.04 0.73
N GLN A 81 2.18 3.67 1.47
CA GLN A 81 2.31 3.50 2.92
C GLN A 81 1.10 4.08 3.67
N ALA A 82 0.56 5.21 3.22
CA ALA A 82 -0.71 5.73 3.74
C ALA A 82 -1.85 4.73 3.51
N GLY A 83 -1.98 4.19 2.30
CA GLY A 83 -2.95 3.15 1.96
C GLY A 83 -2.80 1.87 2.78
N LYS A 84 -1.57 1.43 3.02
CA LYS A 84 -1.27 0.27 3.87
C LYS A 84 -1.73 0.48 5.30
N ARG A 85 -1.51 1.68 5.87
CA ARG A 85 -1.92 2.02 7.25
C ARG A 85 -3.43 1.97 7.44
N VAL A 86 -4.20 2.39 6.45
CA VAL A 86 -5.67 2.39 6.51
C VAL A 86 -6.32 1.10 6.00
N GLY A 87 -5.51 0.11 5.61
CA GLY A 87 -5.98 -1.20 5.15
C GLY A 87 -6.50 -1.23 3.71
N ARG A 88 -6.21 -0.21 2.90
CA ARG A 88 -6.56 -0.17 1.47
C ARG A 88 -5.52 -0.81 0.56
N ILE A 89 -4.28 -0.98 1.01
CA ILE A 89 -3.24 -1.71 0.27
C ILE A 89 -2.76 -2.87 1.13
N GLU A 90 -2.82 -4.08 0.59
CA GLU A 90 -2.34 -5.29 1.27
C GLU A 90 -0.91 -5.63 0.85
N LEU A 91 -0.61 -5.53 -0.44
CA LEU A 91 0.68 -5.87 -1.02
C LEU A 91 1.00 -4.93 -2.17
N GLY A 92 2.28 -4.61 -2.33
CA GLY A 92 2.81 -3.87 -3.47
C GLY A 92 4.22 -4.36 -3.80
N GLY A 93 4.56 -4.41 -5.08
CA GLY A 93 5.87 -4.84 -5.56
C GLY A 93 6.15 -4.39 -6.98
N ALA A 94 7.42 -4.40 -7.39
CA ALA A 94 7.82 -4.11 -8.76
C ALA A 94 7.92 -5.40 -9.59
N LEU A 95 7.46 -5.33 -10.84
CA LEU A 95 7.76 -6.34 -11.86
C LEU A 95 9.15 -6.07 -12.41
N LEU A 96 9.96 -7.10 -12.56
CA LEU A 96 11.30 -7.01 -13.12
C LEU A 96 11.30 -7.46 -14.58
N ARG A 97 12.04 -6.75 -15.44
CA ARG A 97 12.25 -7.10 -16.86
C ARG A 97 13.24 -8.24 -17.05
N LYS A 98 14.01 -8.57 -16.01
CA LYS A 98 15.03 -9.62 -15.99
C LYS A 98 14.83 -10.50 -14.76
N ASP A 99 15.24 -11.75 -14.87
CA ASP A 99 15.27 -12.66 -13.73
C ASP A 99 16.46 -12.32 -12.81
N PHE A 100 16.38 -12.70 -11.54
CA PHE A 100 17.36 -12.34 -10.51
C PHE A 100 18.78 -12.82 -10.83
N ASN A 101 18.93 -13.93 -11.55
CA ASN A 101 20.24 -14.44 -11.98
C ASN A 101 20.92 -13.58 -13.06
N GLN A 102 20.19 -12.65 -13.69
CA GLN A 102 20.68 -11.74 -14.74
C GLN A 102 20.89 -10.31 -14.21
N ILE A 103 20.64 -10.09 -12.92
CA ILE A 103 20.75 -8.80 -12.28
C ILE A 103 22.11 -8.71 -11.60
N ASP A 104 22.85 -7.66 -11.93
CA ASP A 104 24.09 -7.32 -11.26
C ASP A 104 23.82 -7.00 -9.79
N GLN A 105 24.57 -7.65 -8.90
CA GLN A 105 24.32 -7.54 -7.46
C GLN A 105 24.71 -6.18 -6.89
N GLU A 106 25.65 -5.47 -7.52
CA GLU A 106 26.06 -4.11 -7.12
C GLU A 106 25.03 -3.07 -7.55
N LEU A 107 24.44 -3.21 -8.75
CA LEU A 107 23.38 -2.33 -9.25
C LEU A 107 22.01 -2.60 -8.60
N GLY A 108 21.77 -3.85 -8.21
CA GLY A 108 20.50 -4.30 -7.65
C GLY A 108 19.34 -4.31 -8.66
N PRO A 109 18.11 -4.64 -8.21
CA PRO A 109 16.98 -4.85 -9.12
C PRO A 109 16.35 -3.54 -9.64
N GLY A 110 16.73 -2.39 -9.09
CA GLY A 110 16.10 -1.09 -9.36
C GLY A 110 16.07 -0.71 -10.85
N PRO A 111 17.21 -0.71 -11.56
CA PRO A 111 17.26 -0.42 -13.00
C PRO A 111 16.45 -1.40 -13.87
N HIS A 112 16.09 -2.56 -13.33
CA HIS A 112 15.35 -3.60 -14.04
C HIS A 112 13.84 -3.59 -13.74
N MET A 113 13.35 -2.67 -12.90
CA MET A 113 11.91 -2.48 -12.68
C MET A 113 11.22 -2.03 -13.97
N GLY A 114 10.16 -2.74 -14.36
CA GLY A 114 9.38 -2.46 -15.57
C GLY A 114 7.87 -2.56 -15.38
N GLY A 115 7.41 -2.49 -14.14
CA GLY A 115 5.99 -2.48 -13.82
C GLY A 115 5.78 -2.61 -12.32
N SER A 116 4.51 -2.66 -11.92
CA SER A 116 4.07 -2.84 -10.54
C SER A 116 2.95 -3.86 -10.45
N VAL A 117 2.90 -4.54 -9.31
CA VAL A 117 1.75 -5.33 -8.88
C VAL A 117 1.30 -4.83 -7.53
N LEU A 118 -0.01 -4.63 -7.38
CA LEU A 118 -0.62 -4.28 -6.11
C LEU A 118 -1.82 -5.19 -5.82
N VAL A 119 -2.01 -5.52 -4.55
CA VAL A 119 -3.25 -6.08 -4.03
C VAL A 119 -3.92 -5.00 -3.21
N VAL A 120 -5.03 -4.47 -3.70
CA VAL A 120 -5.73 -3.33 -3.12
C VAL A 120 -7.13 -3.72 -2.66
N LEU A 121 -7.64 -3.00 -1.67
CA LEU A 121 -8.97 -3.15 -1.13
C LEU A 121 -9.77 -1.88 -1.43
N ALA A 122 -10.92 -2.05 -2.10
CA ALA A 122 -11.75 -0.96 -2.60
C ALA A 122 -13.24 -1.31 -2.53
N GLU A 123 -14.08 -0.28 -2.63
CA GLU A 123 -15.54 -0.41 -2.56
C GLU A 123 -16.10 -1.12 -3.81
N SER A 124 -15.54 -0.84 -4.98
CA SER A 124 -15.89 -1.47 -6.25
C SER A 124 -14.69 -1.53 -7.20
N LEU A 125 -14.86 -2.17 -8.36
CA LEU A 125 -13.83 -2.19 -9.40
C LEU A 125 -13.57 -0.79 -9.97
N GLU A 126 -14.63 0.02 -10.07
CA GLU A 126 -14.59 1.40 -10.53
C GLU A 126 -13.86 2.29 -9.54
N ASP A 127 -14.10 2.12 -8.24
CA ASP A 127 -13.36 2.81 -7.18
C ASP A 127 -11.87 2.44 -7.21
N ALA A 128 -11.54 1.15 -7.30
CA ALA A 128 -10.16 0.70 -7.46
C ALA A 128 -9.50 1.35 -8.69
N ARG A 129 -10.19 1.36 -9.84
CA ARG A 129 -9.69 1.99 -11.07
C ARG A 129 -9.48 3.49 -10.89
N ALA A 130 -10.44 4.20 -10.31
CA ALA A 130 -10.34 5.65 -10.09
C ALA A 130 -9.13 6.02 -9.24
N ARG A 131 -8.87 5.26 -8.18
CA ARG A 131 -7.71 5.46 -7.29
C ARG A 131 -6.39 5.14 -7.98
N VAL A 132 -6.32 4.05 -8.75
CA VAL A 132 -5.14 3.71 -9.56
C VAL A 132 -4.81 4.83 -10.56
N MET A 133 -5.82 5.42 -11.20
CA MET A 133 -5.62 6.51 -12.15
C MET A 133 -5.09 7.80 -11.51
N GLN A 134 -5.24 7.97 -10.20
CA GLN A 134 -4.73 9.10 -9.43
C GLN A 134 -3.33 8.86 -8.85
N ASP A 135 -2.75 7.67 -9.06
CA ASP A 135 -1.42 7.33 -8.57
C ASP A 135 -0.32 8.16 -9.25
N GLU A 136 0.72 8.53 -8.50
CA GLU A 136 1.89 9.27 -9.01
C GLU A 136 2.55 8.57 -10.20
N TYR A 137 2.50 7.24 -10.29
CA TYR A 137 3.02 6.51 -11.45
C TYR A 137 2.15 6.66 -12.69
N VAL A 138 0.86 6.95 -12.57
CA VAL A 138 0.03 7.37 -13.71
C VAL A 138 0.32 8.83 -14.05
N GLN A 139 0.29 9.71 -13.06
CA GLN A 139 0.46 11.15 -13.26
C GLN A 139 1.86 11.50 -13.80
N GLY A 140 2.89 10.78 -13.37
CA GLY A 140 4.28 10.91 -13.82
C GLY A 140 4.59 10.15 -15.11
N ALA A 141 3.58 9.63 -15.83
CA ALA A 141 3.74 8.85 -17.06
C ALA A 141 4.74 7.69 -16.91
N VAL A 142 4.70 7.00 -15.78
CA VAL A 142 5.52 5.82 -15.50
C VAL A 142 4.79 4.58 -16.00
N TRP A 143 3.54 4.38 -15.58
CA TRP A 143 2.68 3.29 -16.03
C TRP A 143 2.05 3.61 -17.39
N ASP A 144 2.08 2.62 -18.28
CA ASP A 144 1.35 2.62 -19.54
C ASP A 144 -0.13 2.33 -19.25
N VAL A 145 -0.96 3.37 -19.24
CA VAL A 145 -2.38 3.31 -18.87
C VAL A 145 -3.15 2.29 -19.70
N GLU A 146 -2.78 2.10 -20.97
CA GLU A 146 -3.45 1.14 -21.87
C GLU A 146 -3.17 -0.31 -21.48
N LYS A 147 -2.08 -0.56 -20.74
CA LYS A 147 -1.66 -1.89 -20.28
C LYS A 147 -2.04 -2.18 -18.83
N ILE A 148 -2.61 -1.21 -18.11
CA ILE A 148 -3.08 -1.44 -16.73
C ILE A 148 -4.25 -2.42 -16.75
N LYS A 149 -4.12 -3.52 -16.00
CA LYS A 149 -5.16 -4.53 -15.82
C LYS A 149 -5.52 -4.63 -14.35
N ILE A 150 -6.82 -4.57 -14.08
CA ILE A 150 -7.37 -4.68 -12.72
C ILE A 150 -8.37 -5.83 -12.70
N TYR A 151 -8.14 -6.79 -11.81
CA TYR A 151 -8.94 -8.00 -11.69
C TYR A 151 -9.58 -8.09 -10.30
N PRO A 152 -10.87 -8.47 -10.17
CA PRO A 152 -11.39 -8.99 -8.92
C PRO A 152 -10.55 -10.19 -8.49
N PHE A 153 -10.03 -10.18 -7.26
CA PHE A 153 -9.03 -11.15 -6.82
C PHE A 153 -9.47 -11.86 -5.54
N LEU A 154 -9.61 -13.18 -5.62
CA LEU A 154 -9.88 -14.04 -4.48
C LEU A 154 -8.57 -14.67 -4.01
N GLN A 155 -8.09 -14.22 -2.86
CA GLN A 155 -6.88 -14.75 -2.23
C GLN A 155 -7.14 -16.17 -1.68
N ALA A 156 -6.22 -17.09 -1.95
CA ALA A 156 -6.30 -18.45 -1.41
C ALA A 156 -6.15 -18.45 0.13
N PRO A 157 -6.91 -19.28 0.86
CA PRO A 157 -6.83 -19.38 2.32
C PRO A 157 -5.64 -20.24 2.74
N LEU A 158 -4.41 -19.74 2.50
CA LEU A 158 -3.20 -20.43 2.94
C LEU A 158 -2.96 -20.14 4.43
N LYS A 159 -2.78 -21.20 5.22
CA LYS A 159 -2.40 -21.08 6.63
C LYS A 159 -1.01 -20.44 6.74
N ALA A 160 -0.84 -19.58 7.73
CA ALA A 160 0.50 -19.08 8.02
C ALA A 160 1.38 -20.25 8.46
N ALA A 161 2.65 -20.26 8.04
CA ALA A 161 3.59 -21.35 8.39
C ALA A 161 3.72 -21.55 9.92
N ALA A 162 3.48 -20.50 10.71
CA ALA A 162 3.46 -20.57 12.17
C ALA A 162 2.25 -21.36 12.74
N GLU A 163 1.12 -21.40 12.04
CA GLU A 163 -0.07 -22.14 12.49
C GLU A 163 0.06 -23.65 12.25
N ASN A 164 0.77 -24.07 11.19
CA ASN A 164 1.01 -25.48 10.90
C ASN A 164 1.98 -26.13 11.91
N ALA A 165 2.98 -25.37 12.40
CA ALA A 165 3.94 -25.85 13.40
C ALA A 165 3.30 -26.15 14.78
N ALA A 166 2.16 -25.51 15.10
CA ALA A 166 1.43 -25.76 16.34
C ALA A 166 0.56 -27.03 16.28
N VAL A 167 0.20 -27.50 15.08
CA VAL A 167 -0.67 -28.67 14.88
C VAL A 167 0.13 -29.97 14.76
N GLU A 168 1.37 -29.90 14.24
CA GLU A 168 2.26 -31.07 14.13
C GLU A 168 3.05 -31.39 15.41
N GLY A 169 2.97 -30.54 16.44
CA GLY A 169 3.74 -30.66 17.68
C GLY A 169 3.19 -31.63 18.74
N VAL A 170 2.17 -32.45 18.45
CA VAL A 170 1.53 -33.33 19.46
C VAL A 170 1.70 -34.83 19.16
N SER A 171 2.57 -35.23 18.23
CA SER A 171 2.93 -36.66 18.10
C SER A 171 4.28 -36.90 17.46
N ALA A 172 5.36 -36.73 18.23
CA ALA A 172 6.60 -37.52 18.10
C ALA A 172 7.55 -37.15 19.24
N ASP A 173 7.56 -37.97 20.29
CA ASP A 173 8.64 -37.95 21.27
C ASP A 173 9.98 -38.33 20.62
N ALA A 174 11.03 -37.71 21.18
CA ALA A 174 12.44 -38.12 21.14
C ALA A 174 13.31 -37.77 19.91
N ASN A 175 14.18 -36.78 20.17
CA ASN A 175 15.62 -36.84 19.93
C ASN A 175 16.17 -36.46 18.54
N ALA A 176 16.52 -35.17 18.36
CA ALA A 176 17.89 -34.74 18.00
C ALA A 176 17.95 -33.23 17.72
N ALA A 177 18.82 -32.55 18.45
CA ALA A 177 19.58 -31.35 18.10
C ALA A 177 18.86 -30.22 17.32
N ARG A 178 18.36 -29.20 18.06
CA ARG A 178 18.17 -27.85 17.51
C ARG A 178 19.26 -26.92 17.99
N ALA A 179 20.31 -26.81 17.18
CA ALA A 179 21.10 -25.59 17.05
C ALA A 179 20.32 -24.62 16.16
N GLY A 180 20.19 -23.36 16.59
CA GLY A 180 19.50 -22.31 15.85
C GLY A 180 19.04 -21.20 16.78
N GLY A 181 19.96 -20.28 17.07
CA GLY A 181 19.80 -19.20 18.05
C GLY A 181 18.70 -18.22 17.69
N ASN A 182 17.84 -17.95 18.66
CA ASN A 182 16.95 -16.81 18.72
C ASN A 182 17.71 -15.61 19.34
N ALA A 183 17.87 -14.54 18.57
CA ALA A 183 18.64 -13.35 18.94
C ALA A 183 17.96 -12.43 19.98
N ASN A 184 17.17 -12.98 20.91
CA ASN A 184 16.61 -12.25 22.05
C ASN A 184 16.38 -13.20 23.24
N ALA A 185 17.47 -13.70 23.81
CA ALA A 185 17.40 -14.40 25.09
C ALA A 185 17.04 -13.39 26.20
N THR A 186 16.03 -13.70 26.99
CA THR A 186 15.65 -12.88 28.15
C THR A 186 16.74 -12.95 29.22
N LEU A 187 16.85 -11.89 30.04
CA LEU A 187 17.87 -11.80 31.10
C LEU A 187 17.80 -12.97 32.10
N GLY A 188 16.61 -13.58 32.26
CA GLY A 188 16.41 -14.79 33.07
C GLY A 188 17.04 -16.03 32.45
N GLN A 189 16.92 -16.19 31.13
CA GLN A 189 17.50 -17.30 30.38
C GLN A 189 19.04 -17.26 30.44
N LEU A 190 19.62 -16.07 30.28
CA LEU A 190 21.07 -15.86 30.38
C LEU A 190 21.65 -16.20 31.76
N ARG A 191 20.91 -15.95 32.84
CA ARG A 191 21.33 -16.33 34.20
C ARG A 191 21.29 -17.83 34.41
N GLN A 192 20.29 -18.51 33.86
CA GLN A 192 20.19 -19.97 33.93
C GLN A 192 21.30 -20.65 33.12
N ASP A 193 21.62 -20.13 31.93
CA ASP A 193 22.70 -20.66 31.09
C ASP A 193 24.09 -20.48 31.72
N LEU A 194 24.31 -19.35 32.42
CA LEU A 194 25.53 -19.11 33.20
C LEU A 194 25.65 -20.09 34.38
N ALA A 195 24.57 -20.31 35.12
CA ALA A 195 24.54 -21.26 36.24
C ALA A 195 24.74 -22.72 35.77
N ALA A 196 24.29 -23.05 34.55
CA ALA A 196 24.47 -24.36 33.92
C ALA A 196 25.83 -24.52 33.22
N GLY A 197 26.74 -23.54 33.30
CA GLY A 197 28.07 -23.58 32.68
C GLY A 197 28.05 -23.52 31.14
N LYS A 198 26.90 -23.24 30.53
CA LYS A 198 26.71 -23.14 29.08
C LYS A 198 26.76 -21.66 28.65
N GLY A 199 27.93 -21.05 28.83
CA GLY A 199 28.22 -19.71 28.34
C GLY A 199 29.53 -19.70 27.55
N HIS A 200 29.68 -18.76 26.61
CA HIS A 200 30.97 -18.54 25.93
C HIS A 200 32.04 -18.29 27.00
N LYS A 201 33.14 -19.04 26.98
CA LYS A 201 34.28 -18.82 27.88
C LYS A 201 34.79 -17.39 27.67
N MET A 202 34.55 -16.51 28.64
CA MET A 202 35.12 -15.17 28.65
C MET A 202 36.64 -15.29 28.65
N ILE A 203 37.28 -14.98 27.52
CA ILE A 203 38.73 -14.88 27.45
C ILE A 203 39.11 -13.62 28.21
N THR A 204 39.81 -13.79 29.34
CA THR A 204 40.27 -12.65 30.13
C THR A 204 41.23 -11.80 29.30
N LEU A 205 41.25 -10.48 29.53
CA LEU A 205 42.18 -9.57 28.83
C LEU A 205 43.65 -10.03 28.93
N GLY A 206 44.01 -10.67 30.06
CA GLY A 206 45.33 -11.26 30.27
C GLY A 206 45.62 -12.48 29.39
N ALA A 207 44.63 -13.30 29.08
CA ALA A 207 44.78 -14.40 28.13
C ALA A 207 44.90 -13.90 26.69
N LEU A 208 44.14 -12.85 26.33
CA LEU A 208 44.26 -12.17 25.02
C LEU A 208 45.66 -11.56 24.82
N ARG A 209 46.21 -10.90 25.86
CA ARG A 209 47.55 -10.28 25.80
C ARG A 209 48.67 -11.31 25.65
N ARG A 210 48.54 -12.49 26.27
CA ARG A 210 49.51 -13.59 26.13
C ARG A 210 49.52 -14.18 24.71
N MET A 211 48.34 -14.34 24.10
CA MET A 211 48.23 -14.80 22.71
C MET A 211 48.89 -13.82 21.73
N HIS A 212 48.71 -12.50 21.92
CA HIS A 212 49.34 -11.51 21.05
C HIS A 212 50.88 -11.47 21.22
N GLN A 213 51.39 -11.76 22.42
CA GLN A 213 52.84 -11.82 22.67
C GLN A 213 53.50 -13.10 22.11
N SER A 214 52.77 -14.22 22.02
CA SER A 214 53.31 -15.44 21.41
C SER A 214 53.40 -15.35 19.88
N VAL A 215 52.49 -14.59 19.24
CA VAL A 215 52.50 -14.37 17.79
C VAL A 215 53.69 -13.51 17.37
N ASN A 216 54.07 -12.50 18.16
CA ASN A 216 55.20 -11.60 17.84
C ASN A 216 56.60 -12.16 18.16
N ARG A 217 56.71 -13.37 18.74
CA ARG A 217 58.01 -14.03 18.99
C ARG A 217 58.34 -15.13 17.96
N SER A 218 57.48 -15.33 16.97
CA SER A 218 57.60 -16.39 15.97
C SER A 218 58.03 -15.90 14.58
N ASN A 219 58.57 -14.67 14.49
CA ASN A 219 59.27 -14.14 13.31
C ASN A 219 60.65 -13.63 13.73
#